data_AF-A0A2S7QJ06-F1
#
_entry.id   AF-A0A2S7QJ06-F1
#
_cell.length_a   1.000
_cell.length_b   1.000
_cell.length_c   1.000
_cell.angle_alpha   90.00
_cell.angle_beta   90.00
_cell.angle_gamma   90.00
#
_symmetry.space_group_name_H-M   'P 1'
#
loop_
_entity.id
_entity.type
_entity.pdbx_description
1 polymer ?
#
loop_
_entity_poly.entity_id
_entity_poly.type
_entity_poly.pdbx_seq_one_letter_code
_entity_poly.pdbx_strand_id
1 'polypeptide(L)'
;MSHDPTLSYTVPHPSLITSPSDTDPYAPPPTLKSSLPSTTYTSETVILHPRKFDLYNDTELYLHEDRVISRLLYYEPRLHVTRLKHVYLGDFVGNPGTLVVSVAGASAPIAGQDDKFRSAYSVFYGPKSRYNTTGKVKETGGKIEMQKIAELAAACEALEFVEMEMRMVVRGFEGVDGGEGEAKGLELVVVKTASTNLWNGIVEHIYKWKRNDFHNTRGGKVAGEALWLKLDELMLRFESGRTRVAWWLVEKEENEAEEGAWLRATDALL
;
A
#
# COMPACT_ATOMS: atom_id res chain seq x y z
N MET A 1 10.01 -57.25 41.48
CA MET A 1 11.47 -57.46 41.61
C MET A 1 12.10 -56.83 40.37
N SER A 2 12.73 -55.65 40.53
CA SER A 2 14.19 -55.46 40.42
C SER A 2 14.69 -55.61 38.97
N HIS A 3 15.45 -54.73 38.34
CA HIS A 3 15.92 -53.37 38.56
C HIS A 3 16.54 -53.00 37.19
N ASP A 4 16.34 -51.77 36.71
CA ASP A 4 17.18 -51.14 35.68
C ASP A 4 18.37 -50.46 36.40
N PRO A 5 19.56 -50.39 35.78
CA PRO A 5 20.15 -49.06 35.63
C PRO A 5 21.00 -48.90 34.35
N THR A 6 20.83 -47.76 33.65
CA THR A 6 21.86 -46.71 33.54
C THR A 6 21.39 -45.53 32.68
N LEU A 7 21.04 -44.40 33.30
CA LEU A 7 21.11 -43.07 32.69
C LEU A 7 21.64 -42.10 33.74
N SER A 8 22.80 -41.51 33.47
CA SER A 8 23.47 -40.54 34.34
C SER A 8 22.85 -39.16 34.19
N TYR A 9 22.28 -38.66 35.27
CA TYR A 9 21.92 -37.25 35.47
C TYR A 9 23.12 -36.48 36.05
N THR A 10 23.28 -35.20 35.69
CA THR A 10 24.15 -34.27 36.41
C THR A 10 23.56 -32.86 36.42
N VAL A 11 23.07 -32.43 37.58
CA VAL A 11 23.15 -31.05 38.15
C VAL A 11 22.69 -31.15 39.63
N PRO A 12 22.77 -30.11 40.51
CA PRO A 12 23.71 -29.00 40.75
C PRO A 12 24.15 -28.92 42.25
N HIS A 13 25.02 -27.95 42.63
CA HIS A 13 24.95 -27.08 43.85
C HIS A 13 26.34 -26.45 44.19
N PRO A 14 26.48 -25.45 45.10
CA PRO A 14 25.63 -24.28 45.40
C PRO A 14 26.42 -22.94 45.59
N SER A 15 25.70 -21.84 45.33
CA SER A 15 25.61 -20.55 46.06
C SER A 15 26.86 -19.86 46.66
N LEU A 16 27.08 -18.60 46.26
CA LEU A 16 27.33 -17.50 47.19
C LEU A 16 26.57 -16.23 46.77
N ILE A 17 25.80 -15.71 47.74
CA ILE A 17 25.04 -14.47 47.74
C ILE A 17 25.90 -13.42 48.45
N THR A 18 26.02 -12.22 47.88
CA THR A 18 26.24 -10.97 48.64
C THR A 18 25.45 -9.83 48.00
N SER A 19 24.80 -9.06 48.85
CA SER A 19 23.69 -8.12 48.61
C SER A 19 24.15 -6.69 48.20
N PRO A 20 23.22 -5.71 48.03
CA PRO A 20 23.37 -4.53 47.17
C PRO A 20 23.80 -3.25 47.90
N SER A 21 24.37 -2.28 47.18
CA SER A 21 24.22 -0.83 47.44
C SER A 21 24.92 -0.02 46.35
N ASP A 22 24.15 0.81 45.64
CA ASP A 22 24.48 2.20 45.26
C ASP A 22 23.47 2.68 44.22
N THR A 23 22.36 3.25 44.71
CA THR A 23 21.45 4.06 43.91
C THR A 23 21.79 5.53 44.14
N ASP A 24 22.32 6.18 43.10
CA ASP A 24 22.51 7.62 43.04
C ASP A 24 21.14 8.34 43.01
N PRO A 25 20.79 9.16 44.02
CA PRO A 25 19.47 9.80 44.13
C PRO A 25 19.26 11.00 43.19
N TYR A 26 20.20 11.30 42.28
CA TYR A 26 20.06 12.41 41.31
C TYR A 26 20.01 11.99 39.84
N ALA A 27 19.88 10.69 39.53
CA ALA A 27 19.70 10.24 38.15
C ALA A 27 18.31 10.66 37.60
N PRO A 28 18.23 11.44 36.50
CA PRO A 28 16.95 11.76 35.88
C PRO A 28 16.29 10.48 35.34
N PRO A 29 14.94 10.37 35.38
CA PRO A 29 14.24 9.16 34.97
C PRO A 29 14.55 8.82 33.50
N PRO A 30 14.68 7.53 33.15
CA PRO A 30 14.96 7.13 31.78
C PRO A 30 13.78 7.57 30.90
N THR A 31 14.04 8.53 30.02
CA THR A 31 13.11 8.93 28.98
C THR A 31 12.90 7.74 28.05
N LEU A 32 11.66 7.29 27.95
CA LEU A 32 11.24 6.28 26.98
C LEU A 32 11.52 6.85 25.58
N LYS A 33 12.67 6.49 25.01
CA LYS A 33 12.98 6.82 23.61
C LYS A 33 12.00 6.03 22.76
N SER A 34 11.06 6.76 22.16
CA SER A 34 10.29 6.29 21.01
C SER A 34 11.28 5.81 19.95
N SER A 35 11.46 4.49 19.87
CA SER A 35 12.28 3.83 18.88
C SER A 35 11.47 3.70 17.58
N LEU A 36 11.22 4.83 16.93
CA LEU A 36 11.03 4.81 15.48
C LEU A 36 12.44 4.79 14.87
N PRO A 37 12.77 3.80 14.02
CA PRO A 37 14.06 3.80 13.36
C PRO A 37 14.19 5.09 12.52
N SER A 38 15.23 5.88 12.80
CA SER A 38 15.63 6.96 11.91
C SER A 38 16.14 6.35 10.62
N THR A 39 15.28 6.30 9.61
CA THR A 39 15.67 5.89 8.26
C THR A 39 16.54 6.99 7.68
N THR A 40 17.86 6.88 7.83
CA THR A 40 18.83 7.65 7.04
C THR A 40 18.63 7.28 5.58
N TYR A 41 17.96 8.16 4.84
CA TYR A 41 17.86 8.07 3.38
C TYR A 41 19.26 8.24 2.78
N THR A 42 19.94 7.13 2.51
CA THR A 42 21.14 7.15 1.66
C THR A 42 20.71 7.40 0.22
N SER A 43 21.49 8.24 -0.48
CA SER A 43 21.21 8.82 -1.80
C SER A 43 21.10 7.83 -2.97
N GLU A 44 21.06 6.52 -2.73
CA GLU A 44 21.07 5.48 -3.76
C GLU A 44 19.92 4.50 -3.61
N THR A 45 18.70 5.00 -3.43
CA THR A 45 17.52 4.17 -3.72
C THR A 45 17.36 4.07 -5.24
N VAL A 46 18.05 3.11 -5.85
CA VAL A 46 17.88 2.76 -7.25
C VAL A 46 16.47 2.23 -7.43
N ILE A 47 15.64 2.96 -8.17
CA ILE A 47 14.31 2.49 -8.54
C ILE A 47 14.52 1.29 -9.45
N LEU A 48 14.06 0.12 -9.02
CA LEU A 48 14.26 -1.10 -9.79
C LEU A 48 13.29 -1.20 -10.98
N HIS A 49 12.14 -0.53 -10.89
CA HIS A 49 11.06 -0.65 -11.88
C HIS A 49 10.35 0.68 -12.21
N PRO A 50 9.95 0.92 -13.47
CA PRO A 50 9.12 2.06 -13.82
C PRO A 50 7.81 2.07 -13.03
N ARG A 51 7.52 3.19 -12.36
CA ARG A 51 6.28 3.38 -11.58
C ARG A 51 5.08 3.70 -12.46
N LYS A 52 5.27 4.07 -13.73
CA LYS A 52 4.17 4.30 -14.68
C LYS A 52 3.67 2.95 -15.22
N PHE A 53 2.35 2.79 -15.29
CA PHE A 53 1.73 1.68 -16.03
C PHE A 53 1.79 1.96 -17.53
N ASP A 54 2.26 0.98 -18.29
CA ASP A 54 2.43 1.04 -19.74
C ASP A 54 1.57 -0.03 -20.39
N LEU A 55 0.55 0.40 -21.14
CA LEU A 55 -0.41 -0.50 -21.76
C LEU A 55 0.24 -1.50 -22.73
N TYR A 56 1.32 -1.12 -23.41
CA TYR A 56 1.98 -1.97 -24.40
C TYR A 56 2.89 -3.00 -23.73
N ASN A 57 3.65 -2.57 -22.72
CA ASN A 57 4.63 -3.42 -22.05
C ASN A 57 4.03 -4.24 -20.89
N ASP A 58 2.94 -3.77 -20.29
CA ASP A 58 2.36 -4.37 -19.08
C ASP A 58 1.10 -5.21 -19.37
N THR A 59 0.66 -5.31 -20.64
CA THR A 59 -0.46 -6.17 -21.05
C THR A 59 -0.08 -7.07 -22.21
N GLU A 60 -0.58 -8.31 -22.20
CA GLU A 60 -0.36 -9.28 -23.28
C GLU A 60 -1.44 -9.20 -24.38
N LEU A 61 -2.38 -8.25 -24.24
CA LEU A 61 -3.49 -8.10 -25.17
C LEU A 61 -3.09 -7.17 -26.30
N TYR A 62 -3.18 -7.67 -27.54
CA TYR A 62 -3.11 -6.82 -28.73
C TYR A 62 -4.24 -5.77 -28.66
N LEU A 63 -3.84 -4.53 -28.41
CA LEU A 63 -4.74 -3.38 -28.38
C LEU A 63 -5.13 -3.01 -29.81
N HIS A 64 -6.30 -3.48 -30.27
CA HIS A 64 -7.00 -2.82 -31.37
C HIS A 64 -7.50 -1.45 -30.90
N GLU A 65 -7.50 -0.48 -31.81
CA GLU A 65 -7.51 0.99 -31.59
C GLU A 65 -8.68 1.59 -30.77
N ASP A 66 -9.61 0.81 -30.23
CA ASP A 66 -10.71 1.30 -29.42
C ASP A 66 -10.46 1.06 -27.92
N ARG A 67 -9.87 2.09 -27.29
CA ARG A 67 -9.49 2.22 -25.88
C ARG A 67 -10.67 2.02 -24.92
N VAL A 68 -11.00 0.78 -24.59
CA VAL A 68 -11.98 0.50 -23.53
C VAL A 68 -11.26 -0.16 -22.35
N ILE A 69 -10.91 0.64 -21.33
CA ILE A 69 -10.17 0.21 -20.13
C ILE A 69 -10.83 -1.00 -19.45
N SER A 70 -12.16 -1.01 -19.36
CA SER A 70 -12.92 -2.12 -18.77
C SER A 70 -12.71 -3.46 -19.48
N ARG A 71 -12.27 -3.45 -20.75
CA ARG A 71 -11.94 -4.67 -21.48
C ARG A 71 -10.64 -5.30 -21.02
N LEU A 72 -9.76 -4.57 -20.33
CA LEU A 72 -8.48 -5.06 -19.82
C LEU A 72 -8.58 -5.69 -18.43
N LEU A 73 -9.73 -5.54 -17.75
CA LEU A 73 -9.90 -5.96 -16.36
C LEU A 73 -10.72 -7.26 -16.27
N TYR A 74 -10.23 -8.20 -15.48
CA TYR A 74 -10.92 -9.44 -15.13
C TYR A 74 -11.22 -9.43 -13.63
N TYR A 75 -12.49 -9.43 -13.26
CA TYR A 75 -12.85 -9.67 -11.86
C TYR A 75 -12.89 -11.16 -11.59
N GLU A 76 -12.09 -11.62 -10.63
CA GLU A 76 -12.01 -13.01 -10.18
C GLU A 76 -12.94 -13.20 -8.97
N PRO A 77 -14.17 -13.70 -9.12
CA PRO A 77 -15.17 -13.66 -8.06
C PRO A 77 -14.80 -14.55 -6.87
N ARG A 78 -14.07 -15.64 -7.11
CA ARG A 78 -13.61 -16.56 -6.06
C ARG A 78 -12.63 -15.88 -5.11
N LEU A 79 -11.79 -15.02 -5.67
CA LEU A 79 -10.75 -14.30 -4.94
C LEU A 79 -11.20 -12.91 -4.51
N HIS A 80 -12.35 -12.43 -4.99
CA HIS A 80 -12.87 -11.08 -4.75
C HIS A 80 -11.86 -9.98 -5.14
N VAL A 81 -11.09 -10.17 -6.21
CA VAL A 81 -10.10 -9.20 -6.70
C VAL A 81 -10.19 -9.00 -8.20
N THR A 82 -9.68 -7.87 -8.67
CA THR A 82 -9.56 -7.55 -10.09
C THR A 82 -8.12 -7.82 -10.55
N ARG A 83 -7.97 -8.37 -11.74
CA ARG A 83 -6.70 -8.73 -12.38
C ARG A 83 -6.66 -8.12 -13.78
N LEU A 84 -5.47 -8.05 -14.38
CA LEU A 84 -5.38 -7.80 -15.82
C LEU A 84 -5.87 -9.05 -16.57
N LYS A 85 -6.56 -8.87 -17.68
CA LYS A 85 -6.92 -9.97 -18.57
C LYS A 85 -5.69 -10.53 -19.28
N HIS A 86 -5.71 -11.84 -19.46
CA HIS A 86 -4.73 -12.62 -20.23
C HIS A 86 -5.48 -13.70 -21.02
N VAL A 87 -4.92 -14.15 -22.14
CA VAL A 87 -5.49 -15.21 -22.97
C VAL A 87 -4.83 -16.54 -22.61
N TYR A 88 -5.58 -17.45 -22.00
CA TYR A 88 -5.11 -18.78 -21.66
C TYR A 88 -5.88 -19.82 -22.46
N LEU A 89 -5.18 -20.60 -23.30
CA LEU A 89 -5.77 -21.63 -24.16
C LEU A 89 -6.95 -21.14 -25.04
N GLY A 90 -6.93 -19.86 -25.42
CA GLY A 90 -7.98 -19.22 -26.23
C GLY A 90 -9.10 -18.55 -25.44
N ASP A 91 -9.11 -18.68 -24.10
CA ASP A 91 -10.09 -18.04 -23.22
C ASP A 91 -9.50 -16.81 -22.50
N PHE A 92 -10.35 -15.81 -22.25
CA PHE A 92 -9.98 -14.65 -21.42
C PHE A 92 -10.09 -14.99 -19.93
N VAL A 93 -8.96 -14.97 -19.23
CA VAL A 93 -8.84 -15.21 -17.79
C VAL A 93 -8.13 -14.06 -17.10
N GLY A 94 -8.15 -14.02 -15.77
CA GLY A 94 -7.31 -13.08 -15.01
C GLY A 94 -5.87 -13.56 -14.93
N ASN A 95 -4.90 -12.69 -15.21
CA ASN A 95 -3.48 -13.01 -15.08
C ASN A 95 -3.16 -13.25 -13.59
N PRO A 96 -2.74 -14.47 -13.21
CA PRO A 96 -2.51 -14.86 -11.82
C PRO A 96 -1.40 -14.06 -11.15
N GLY A 97 -0.43 -13.50 -11.89
CA GLY A 97 0.64 -12.65 -11.37
C GLY A 97 0.23 -11.19 -11.15
N THR A 98 -1.01 -10.80 -11.45
CA THR A 98 -1.44 -9.39 -11.41
C THR A 98 -2.56 -9.13 -10.39
N LEU A 99 -2.55 -7.93 -9.82
CA LEU A 99 -3.63 -7.35 -9.04
C LEU A 99 -3.91 -5.93 -9.52
N VAL A 100 -5.17 -5.58 -9.72
CA VAL A 100 -5.60 -4.22 -10.06
C VAL A 100 -6.44 -3.68 -8.92
N VAL A 101 -6.09 -2.49 -8.44
CA VAL A 101 -6.80 -1.78 -7.37
C VAL A 101 -7.06 -0.35 -7.77
N SER A 102 -8.29 0.12 -7.59
CA SER A 102 -8.69 1.50 -7.83
C SER A 102 -8.65 2.29 -6.53
N VAL A 103 -8.07 3.49 -6.54
CA VAL A 103 -7.97 4.37 -5.36
C VAL A 103 -8.49 5.76 -5.67
N ALA A 104 -9.21 6.35 -4.71
CA ALA A 104 -9.73 7.70 -4.82
C ALA A 104 -9.80 8.40 -3.45
N GLY A 105 -9.70 9.72 -3.49
CA GLY A 105 -9.99 10.60 -2.36
C GLY A 105 -11.08 11.59 -2.73
N ALA A 106 -11.83 12.07 -1.75
CA ALA A 106 -12.85 13.09 -1.93
C ALA A 106 -12.88 14.03 -0.72
N SER A 107 -13.19 15.31 -0.97
CA SER A 107 -13.34 16.33 0.05
C SER A 107 -14.73 16.97 -0.01
N ALA A 108 -15.31 17.27 1.14
CA ALA A 108 -16.63 17.86 1.29
C ALA A 108 -16.59 19.00 2.33
N PRO A 109 -17.37 20.08 2.14
CA PRO A 109 -17.43 21.17 3.10
C PRO A 109 -18.06 20.71 4.42
N ILE A 110 -17.67 21.35 5.52
CA ILE A 110 -18.25 21.11 6.84
C ILE A 110 -19.31 22.19 7.11
N ALA A 111 -20.54 21.75 7.39
CA ALA A 111 -21.64 22.68 7.67
C ALA A 111 -21.31 23.61 8.84
N GLY A 112 -21.52 24.91 8.65
CA GLY A 112 -21.25 25.93 9.67
C GLY A 112 -19.77 26.26 9.88
N GLN A 113 -18.86 25.73 9.05
CA GLN A 113 -17.43 26.09 9.09
C GLN A 113 -16.96 26.50 7.70
N ASP A 114 -16.92 27.81 7.46
CA ASP A 114 -16.43 28.38 6.21
C ASP A 114 -14.96 27.96 5.97
N ASP A 115 -14.65 27.67 4.70
CA ASP A 115 -13.34 27.24 4.22
C ASP A 115 -12.75 25.95 4.84
N LYS A 116 -13.52 25.23 5.66
CA LYS A 116 -13.10 23.94 6.22
C LYS A 116 -13.78 22.77 5.53
N PHE A 117 -12.95 21.83 5.12
CA PHE A 117 -13.35 20.62 4.45
C PHE A 117 -12.93 19.42 5.29
N ARG A 118 -13.78 18.40 5.28
CA ARG A 118 -13.43 17.03 5.66
C ARG A 118 -13.14 16.24 4.41
N SER A 119 -12.41 15.14 4.53
CA SER A 119 -12.20 14.24 3.41
C SER A 119 -12.27 12.78 3.80
N ALA A 120 -12.43 11.95 2.77
CA ALA A 120 -12.48 10.52 2.88
C ALA A 120 -11.80 9.87 1.68
N TYR A 121 -11.37 8.64 1.87
CA TYR A 121 -10.74 7.82 0.85
C TYR A 121 -11.55 6.56 0.58
N SER A 122 -11.27 5.94 -0.57
CA SER A 122 -11.85 4.68 -0.99
C SER A 122 -10.82 3.84 -1.75
N VAL A 123 -10.86 2.54 -1.51
CA VAL A 123 -10.07 1.53 -2.20
C VAL A 123 -11.02 0.47 -2.73
N PHE A 124 -10.94 0.19 -4.03
CA PHE A 124 -11.83 -0.73 -4.73
C PHE A 124 -11.02 -1.83 -5.41
N TYR A 125 -11.24 -3.07 -4.98
CA TYR A 125 -10.63 -4.27 -5.54
C TYR A 125 -11.55 -4.99 -6.53
N GLY A 126 -12.85 -4.68 -6.55
CA GLY A 126 -13.78 -5.25 -7.51
C GLY A 126 -15.25 -5.19 -7.05
N PRO A 127 -16.20 -5.54 -7.94
CA PRO A 127 -17.63 -5.52 -7.62
C PRO A 127 -17.96 -6.42 -6.42
N LYS A 128 -18.53 -5.82 -5.36
CA LYS A 128 -18.86 -6.53 -4.10
C LYS A 128 -17.66 -7.29 -3.49
N SER A 129 -16.44 -6.83 -3.76
CA SER A 129 -15.27 -7.38 -3.11
C SER A 129 -15.36 -7.13 -1.60
N ARG A 130 -15.08 -8.16 -0.81
CA ARG A 130 -14.99 -8.06 0.66
C ARG A 130 -13.80 -7.20 1.11
N TYR A 131 -12.91 -6.85 0.19
CA TYR A 131 -11.72 -6.04 0.44
C TYR A 131 -11.92 -4.56 0.10
N ASN A 132 -13.05 -4.20 -0.51
CA ASN A 132 -13.38 -2.79 -0.73
C ASN A 132 -13.46 -2.08 0.62
N THR A 133 -12.79 -0.94 0.75
CA THR A 133 -12.73 -0.18 2.00
C THR A 133 -12.89 1.31 1.75
N THR A 134 -13.43 2.00 2.75
CA THR A 134 -13.49 3.46 2.78
C THR A 134 -13.12 3.95 4.17
N GLY A 135 -12.49 5.11 4.26
CA GLY A 135 -12.07 5.69 5.53
C GLY A 135 -12.23 7.20 5.54
N LYS A 136 -12.39 7.78 6.73
CA LYS A 136 -12.40 9.24 6.93
C LYS A 136 -10.99 9.69 7.30
N VAL A 137 -10.54 10.79 6.72
CA VAL A 137 -9.33 11.50 7.16
C VAL A 137 -9.69 12.26 8.44
N LYS A 138 -8.86 12.16 9.48
CA LYS A 138 -9.17 12.71 10.81
C LYS A 138 -9.07 14.23 10.82
N GLU A 139 -8.15 14.76 10.03
CA GLU A 139 -7.86 16.17 9.90
C GLU A 139 -8.96 16.90 9.11
N THR A 140 -9.02 18.21 9.31
CA THR A 140 -9.85 19.12 8.51
C THR A 140 -8.98 20.28 8.06
N GLY A 141 -9.29 20.86 6.91
CA GLY A 141 -8.43 21.88 6.31
C GLY A 141 -9.01 22.46 5.03
N GLY A 142 -8.17 23.10 4.23
CA GLY A 142 -8.60 23.65 2.94
C GLY A 142 -8.95 22.55 1.95
N LYS A 143 -9.91 22.82 1.04
CA LYS A 143 -10.42 21.86 0.03
C LYS A 143 -9.30 21.11 -0.69
N ILE A 144 -8.33 21.84 -1.24
CA ILE A 144 -7.25 21.28 -2.07
C ILE A 144 -6.32 20.39 -1.25
N GLU A 145 -5.99 20.80 -0.02
CA GLU A 145 -5.12 20.04 0.88
C GLU A 145 -5.80 18.72 1.28
N MET A 146 -7.06 18.80 1.72
CA MET A 146 -7.80 17.62 2.17
C MET A 146 -8.07 16.62 1.06
N GLN A 147 -8.26 17.09 -0.18
CA GLN A 147 -8.35 16.25 -1.37
C GLN A 147 -7.05 15.44 -1.58
N LYS A 148 -5.90 16.11 -1.56
CA LYS A 148 -4.58 15.47 -1.74
C LYS A 148 -4.27 14.47 -0.62
N ILE A 149 -4.58 14.83 0.63
CA ILE A 149 -4.38 13.94 1.78
C ILE A 149 -5.23 12.67 1.63
N ALA A 150 -6.49 12.80 1.22
CA ALA A 150 -7.36 11.63 1.04
C ALA A 150 -6.89 10.72 -0.10
N GLU A 151 -6.45 11.28 -1.22
CA GLU A 151 -5.90 10.49 -2.33
C GLU A 151 -4.64 9.70 -1.91
N LEU A 152 -3.77 10.33 -1.12
CA LEU A 152 -2.58 9.68 -0.58
C LEU A 152 -2.91 8.62 0.49
N ALA A 153 -3.91 8.89 1.32
CA ALA A 153 -4.38 7.91 2.30
C ALA A 153 -4.93 6.66 1.61
N ALA A 154 -5.71 6.83 0.53
CA ALA A 154 -6.22 5.74 -0.29
C ALA A 154 -5.09 4.86 -0.84
N ALA A 155 -4.04 5.49 -1.38
CA ALA A 155 -2.86 4.82 -1.90
C ALA A 155 -2.11 4.02 -0.84
N CYS A 156 -1.86 4.63 0.33
CA CYS A 156 -1.17 3.96 1.43
C CYS A 156 -1.99 2.76 1.93
N GLU A 157 -3.28 2.94 2.17
CA GLU A 157 -4.18 1.87 2.60
C GLU A 157 -4.17 0.70 1.62
N ALA A 158 -4.27 0.98 0.31
CA ALA A 158 -4.26 -0.06 -0.71
C ALA A 158 -2.97 -0.87 -0.67
N LEU A 159 -1.80 -0.21 -0.67
CA LEU A 159 -0.52 -0.91 -0.71
C LEU A 159 -0.20 -1.64 0.61
N GLU A 160 -0.56 -1.08 1.76
CA GLU A 160 -0.42 -1.78 3.05
C GLU A 160 -1.26 -3.05 3.08
N PHE A 161 -2.52 -2.94 2.64
CA PHE A 161 -3.42 -4.09 2.59
C PHE A 161 -2.89 -5.18 1.64
N VAL A 162 -2.39 -4.79 0.46
CA VAL A 162 -1.81 -5.74 -0.49
C VAL A 162 -0.57 -6.41 0.08
N GLU A 163 0.30 -5.66 0.75
CA GLU A 163 1.51 -6.20 1.39
C GLU A 163 1.17 -7.22 2.48
N MET A 164 0.19 -6.92 3.33
CA MET A 164 -0.19 -7.76 4.47
C MET A 164 -1.01 -8.99 4.07
N GLU A 165 -2.03 -8.81 3.24
CA GLU A 165 -3.08 -9.82 3.04
C GLU A 165 -2.96 -10.55 1.70
N MET A 166 -2.42 -9.89 0.67
CA MET A 166 -2.44 -10.41 -0.70
C MET A 166 -1.10 -10.98 -1.16
N ARG A 167 0.00 -10.63 -0.49
CA ARG A 167 1.35 -11.09 -0.84
C ARG A 167 1.63 -12.56 -0.46
N MET A 168 0.77 -13.23 0.31
CA MET A 168 1.11 -14.52 0.94
C MET A 168 0.03 -15.63 0.92
N VAL A 169 -1.27 -15.36 0.69
CA VAL A 169 -2.32 -16.33 1.13
C VAL A 169 -3.40 -16.65 0.10
N VAL A 170 -3.40 -16.02 -1.07
CA VAL A 170 -4.48 -16.30 -2.03
C VAL A 170 -4.20 -17.60 -2.79
N ARG A 171 -4.68 -18.73 -2.24
CA ARG A 171 -4.74 -20.02 -2.94
C ARG A 171 -5.40 -19.80 -4.31
N GLY A 172 -4.67 -20.05 -5.39
CA GLY A 172 -5.04 -19.67 -6.76
C GLY A 172 -4.04 -18.72 -7.46
N PHE A 173 -2.97 -18.30 -6.79
CA PHE A 173 -1.74 -17.77 -7.43
C PHE A 173 -0.78 -18.90 -7.88
N GLU A 174 -1.08 -20.15 -7.54
CA GLU A 174 -0.36 -21.32 -8.05
C GLU A 174 -0.65 -21.45 -9.56
N GLY A 175 0.41 -21.40 -10.37
CA GLY A 175 0.30 -21.44 -11.82
C GLY A 175 -0.41 -22.73 -12.28
N VAL A 176 -1.48 -22.57 -13.05
CA VAL A 176 -2.01 -23.66 -13.85
C VAL A 176 -1.09 -23.79 -15.06
N ASP A 177 -0.41 -24.94 -15.12
CA ASP A 177 0.47 -25.46 -16.15
C ASP A 177 1.89 -24.88 -16.26
N GLY A 178 2.84 -25.60 -15.64
CA GLY A 178 4.26 -25.39 -15.86
C GLY A 178 5.22 -26.14 -14.93
N GLY A 179 5.06 -27.46 -14.75
CA GLY A 179 6.08 -28.29 -14.10
C GLY A 179 6.27 -28.07 -12.59
N GLU A 180 6.98 -28.99 -11.95
CA GLU A 180 7.20 -29.02 -10.50
C GLU A 180 7.79 -27.70 -9.95
N GLY A 181 7.03 -27.00 -9.10
CA GLY A 181 7.61 -26.48 -7.86
C GLY A 181 7.70 -24.97 -7.59
N GLU A 182 7.20 -24.04 -8.42
CA GLU A 182 7.19 -22.62 -8.03
C GLU A 182 5.80 -21.97 -8.24
N ALA A 183 5.11 -21.69 -7.13
CA ALA A 183 3.95 -20.80 -7.14
C ALA A 183 4.42 -19.41 -7.60
N LYS A 184 3.97 -18.95 -8.77
CA LYS A 184 4.23 -17.58 -9.23
C LYS A 184 3.51 -16.60 -8.29
N GLY A 185 4.28 -15.94 -7.43
CA GLY A 185 3.78 -14.90 -6.54
C GLY A 185 3.22 -13.70 -7.32
N LEU A 186 2.73 -12.71 -6.58
CA LEU A 186 2.27 -11.44 -7.15
C LEU A 186 3.45 -10.69 -7.80
N GLU A 187 3.42 -10.56 -9.13
CA GLU A 187 4.48 -9.91 -9.93
C GLU A 187 4.19 -8.41 -10.15
N LEU A 188 2.91 -8.05 -10.35
CA LEU A 188 2.49 -6.69 -10.69
C LEU A 188 1.24 -6.26 -9.92
N VAL A 189 1.34 -5.13 -9.23
CA VAL A 189 0.21 -4.39 -8.67
C VAL A 189 -0.03 -3.15 -9.53
N VAL A 190 -1.22 -3.04 -10.11
CA VAL A 190 -1.65 -1.86 -10.87
C VAL A 190 -2.57 -1.02 -10.00
N VAL A 191 -2.14 0.19 -9.66
CA VAL A 191 -2.94 1.16 -8.91
C VAL A 191 -3.57 2.14 -9.90
N LYS A 192 -4.90 2.04 -10.06
CA LYS A 192 -5.71 2.97 -10.86
C LYS A 192 -6.06 4.20 -10.02
N THR A 193 -5.92 5.38 -10.60
CA THR A 193 -6.37 6.64 -9.99
C THR A 193 -6.79 7.63 -11.07
N ALA A 194 -7.76 8.49 -10.76
CA ALA A 194 -8.08 9.67 -11.57
C ALA A 194 -7.36 10.94 -11.09
N SER A 195 -6.57 10.85 -10.01
CA SER A 195 -5.83 12.01 -9.49
C SER A 195 -4.52 12.21 -10.26
N THR A 196 -4.50 13.28 -11.04
CA THR A 196 -3.26 13.79 -11.67
C THR A 196 -2.24 14.24 -10.63
N ASN A 197 -2.67 14.71 -9.45
CA ASN A 197 -1.76 15.11 -8.38
C ASN A 197 -1.01 13.90 -7.81
N LEU A 198 -1.74 12.83 -7.51
CA LEU A 198 -1.15 11.59 -7.00
C LEU A 198 -0.25 10.95 -8.05
N TRP A 199 -0.76 10.84 -9.29
CA TRP A 199 -0.02 10.22 -10.40
C TRP A 199 1.29 10.98 -10.73
N ASN A 200 1.24 12.30 -10.94
CA ASN A 200 2.46 13.09 -11.17
C ASN A 200 3.39 13.06 -9.95
N GLY A 201 2.80 13.07 -8.75
CA GLY A 201 3.52 12.96 -7.50
C GLY A 201 4.40 11.71 -7.46
N ILE A 202 3.84 10.54 -7.74
CA ILE A 202 4.53 9.25 -7.62
C ILE A 202 5.40 8.90 -8.83
N VAL A 203 5.00 9.31 -10.04
CA VAL A 203 5.71 9.01 -11.29
C VAL A 203 6.84 10.00 -11.56
N GLU A 204 6.76 11.25 -11.09
CA GLU A 204 7.71 12.30 -11.43
C GLU A 204 8.28 13.06 -10.22
N HIS A 205 7.42 13.61 -9.35
CA HIS A 205 7.86 14.60 -8.37
C HIS A 205 8.59 14.01 -7.17
N ILE A 206 8.24 12.79 -6.76
CA ILE A 206 8.78 12.16 -5.56
C ILE A 206 10.31 12.07 -5.58
N TYR A 207 10.91 11.91 -6.76
CA TYR A 207 12.37 11.88 -6.90
C TYR A 207 13.04 13.23 -6.64
N LYS A 208 12.35 14.34 -6.96
CA LYS A 208 12.82 15.69 -6.64
C LYS A 208 12.61 15.97 -5.15
N TRP A 209 11.45 15.57 -4.62
CA TRP A 209 11.11 15.75 -3.22
C TRP A 209 12.06 15.01 -2.27
N LYS A 210 12.46 13.78 -2.60
CA LYS A 210 13.46 13.04 -1.82
C LYS A 210 14.81 13.75 -1.71
N ARG A 211 15.20 14.53 -2.74
CA ARG A 211 16.48 15.27 -2.74
C ARG A 211 16.44 16.58 -1.98
N ASN A 212 15.25 17.12 -1.71
CA ASN A 212 15.08 18.41 -1.04
C ASN A 212 14.26 18.30 0.25
N ASP A 213 14.26 17.14 0.91
CA ASP A 213 13.55 16.89 2.17
C ASP A 213 12.04 17.21 2.08
N PHE A 214 11.41 16.81 0.98
CA PHE A 214 9.98 16.96 0.70
C PHE A 214 9.47 18.40 0.79
N HIS A 215 10.24 19.34 0.22
CA HIS A 215 9.83 20.74 0.08
C HIS A 215 9.22 21.01 -1.31
N ASN A 216 8.18 21.85 -1.33
CA ASN A 216 7.53 22.35 -2.54
C ASN A 216 8.32 23.52 -3.15
N THR A 217 7.89 24.00 -4.32
CA THR A 217 8.59 25.08 -5.06
C THR A 217 8.60 26.43 -4.34
N ARG A 218 7.75 26.61 -3.32
CA ARG A 218 7.71 27.80 -2.47
C ARG A 218 8.54 27.65 -1.19
N GLY A 219 9.27 26.54 -1.04
CA GLY A 219 10.10 26.26 0.13
C GLY A 219 9.33 25.77 1.36
N GLY A 220 8.01 25.55 1.28
CA GLY A 220 7.25 24.91 2.35
C GLY A 220 7.23 23.39 2.20
N LYS A 221 6.81 22.66 3.25
CA LYS A 221 6.61 21.21 3.14
C LYS A 221 5.52 20.84 2.13
N VAL A 222 5.67 19.68 1.49
CA VAL A 222 4.65 19.14 0.58
C VAL A 222 3.43 18.70 1.40
N ALA A 223 2.23 19.02 0.91
CA ALA A 223 0.99 18.60 1.55
C ALA A 223 0.94 17.06 1.67
N GLY A 224 0.68 16.55 2.87
CA GLY A 224 0.70 15.11 3.14
C GLY A 224 2.09 14.49 3.15
N GLU A 225 3.15 15.24 3.48
CA GLU A 225 4.55 14.75 3.57
C GLU A 225 4.66 13.38 4.24
N ALA A 226 4.04 13.19 5.42
CA ALA A 226 4.08 11.92 6.13
C ALA A 226 3.51 10.74 5.31
N LEU A 227 2.45 10.99 4.54
CA LEU A 227 1.87 9.98 3.64
C LEU A 227 2.75 9.75 2.41
N TRP A 228 3.43 10.77 1.89
CA TRP A 228 4.39 10.60 0.80
C TRP A 228 5.60 9.76 1.23
N LEU A 229 6.14 10.01 2.43
CA LEU A 229 7.21 9.22 3.01
C LEU A 229 6.79 7.76 3.17
N LYS A 230 5.60 7.55 3.74
CA LYS A 230 5.00 6.22 3.90
C LYS A 230 4.78 5.51 2.56
N LEU A 231 4.26 6.22 1.56
CA LEU A 231 4.04 5.69 0.22
C LEU A 231 5.36 5.31 -0.46
N ASP A 232 6.41 6.12 -0.34
CA ASP A 232 7.73 5.78 -0.87
C ASP A 232 8.29 4.52 -0.18
N GLU A 233 8.17 4.42 1.15
CA GLU A 233 8.61 3.25 1.90
C GLU A 233 7.88 1.98 1.45
N LEU A 234 6.55 2.04 1.29
CA LEU A 234 5.74 0.95 0.74
C LEU A 234 6.26 0.51 -0.63
N MET A 235 6.44 1.45 -1.55
CA MET A 235 6.96 1.17 -2.90
C MET A 235 8.31 0.44 -2.84
N LEU A 236 9.22 0.86 -1.95
CA LEU A 236 10.52 0.23 -1.78
C LEU A 236 10.43 -1.21 -1.27
N ARG A 237 9.47 -1.52 -0.39
CA ARG A 237 9.25 -2.89 0.10
C ARG A 237 8.67 -3.81 -0.98
N PHE A 238 7.82 -3.29 -1.84
CA PHE A 238 7.34 -4.00 -3.03
C PHE A 238 8.49 -4.27 -4.01
N GLU A 239 9.27 -3.24 -4.37
CA GLU A 239 10.44 -3.36 -5.26
C GLU A 239 11.46 -4.37 -4.73
N SER A 240 11.76 -4.31 -3.42
CA SER A 240 12.66 -5.28 -2.75
C SER A 240 12.09 -6.70 -2.72
N GLY A 241 10.76 -6.82 -2.74
CA GLY A 241 10.03 -8.09 -2.82
C GLY A 241 9.88 -8.64 -4.23
N ARG A 242 10.48 -8.01 -5.25
CA ARG A 242 10.32 -8.33 -6.68
C ARG A 242 8.89 -8.23 -7.21
N THR A 243 8.03 -7.48 -6.51
CA THR A 243 6.70 -7.12 -7.00
C THR A 243 6.77 -5.69 -7.51
N ARG A 244 6.44 -5.47 -8.78
CA ARG A 244 6.36 -4.11 -9.33
C ARG A 244 5.03 -3.48 -8.96
N VAL A 245 5.05 -2.20 -8.57
CA VAL A 245 3.84 -1.38 -8.44
C VAL A 245 3.82 -0.35 -9.57
N ALA A 246 2.78 -0.40 -10.39
CA ALA A 246 2.60 0.48 -11.54
C ALA A 246 1.33 1.33 -11.39
N TRP A 247 1.41 2.59 -11.81
CA TRP A 247 0.37 3.59 -11.61
C TRP A 247 -0.31 3.95 -12.93
N TRP A 248 -1.61 3.71 -12.97
CA TRP A 248 -2.45 3.94 -14.14
C TRP A 248 -3.37 5.14 -13.90
N LEU A 249 -3.08 6.24 -14.60
CA LEU A 249 -3.98 7.39 -14.67
C LEU A 249 -5.15 7.06 -15.60
N VAL A 250 -6.37 7.20 -15.09
CA VAL A 250 -7.62 6.95 -15.83
C VAL A 250 -8.56 8.16 -15.69
N GLU A 251 -9.59 8.21 -16.52
CA GLU A 251 -10.66 9.20 -16.34
C GLU A 251 -11.47 8.90 -15.07
N LYS A 252 -12.11 9.93 -14.50
CA LYS A 252 -12.83 9.80 -13.22
C LYS A 252 -13.95 8.77 -13.29
N GLU A 253 -14.65 8.72 -14.41
CA GLU A 253 -15.76 7.80 -14.68
C GLU A 253 -15.29 6.34 -14.78
N GLU A 254 -14.00 6.12 -15.04
CA GLU A 254 -13.37 4.80 -15.13
C GLU A 254 -12.70 4.38 -13.80
N ASN A 255 -12.75 5.22 -12.76
CA ASN A 255 -12.21 4.94 -11.44
C ASN A 255 -13.34 4.62 -10.45
N GLU A 256 -13.56 3.34 -10.20
CA GLU A 256 -14.67 2.82 -9.39
C GLU A 256 -14.59 3.23 -7.91
N ALA A 257 -13.41 3.69 -7.45
CA ALA A 257 -13.25 4.17 -6.08
C ALA A 257 -13.87 5.56 -5.85
N GLU A 258 -14.11 6.35 -6.90
CA GLU A 258 -14.55 7.75 -6.80
C GLU A 258 -15.89 7.90 -6.08
N GLU A 259 -16.87 7.05 -6.40
CA GLU A 259 -18.19 7.08 -5.77
C GLU A 259 -18.09 6.77 -4.27
N GLY A 260 -17.34 5.72 -3.90
CA GLY A 260 -17.15 5.35 -2.50
C GLY A 260 -16.48 6.45 -1.68
N ALA A 261 -15.49 7.14 -2.25
CA ALA A 261 -14.82 8.25 -1.59
C ALA A 261 -15.78 9.42 -1.39
N TRP A 262 -16.52 9.80 -2.45
CA TRP A 262 -17.48 10.90 -2.40
C TRP A 262 -18.59 10.66 -1.37
N LEU A 263 -19.24 9.49 -1.42
CA LEU A 263 -20.27 9.11 -0.46
C LEU A 263 -19.73 9.23 0.96
N ARG A 264 -18.55 8.66 1.23
CA ARG A 264 -17.94 8.69 2.57
C ARG A 264 -17.54 10.09 3.04
N ALA A 265 -17.11 10.96 2.14
CA ALA A 265 -16.78 12.35 2.46
C ALA A 265 -18.04 13.17 2.77
N THR A 266 -19.13 12.93 2.04
CA THR A 266 -20.41 13.61 2.25
C THR A 266 -21.23 13.04 3.41
N ASP A 267 -20.85 11.87 3.94
CA ASP A 267 -21.46 11.16 5.06
C ASP A 267 -21.34 11.93 6.39
N ALA A 268 -22.14 12.98 6.50
CA ALA A 268 -22.67 13.50 7.75
C ALA A 268 -24.14 13.89 7.48
N LEU A 269 -25.04 12.92 7.70
CA LEU A 269 -26.46 13.06 8.01
C LEU A 269 -27.14 11.66 7.96
N LEU A 270 -26.82 10.83 8.93
CA LEU A 270 -27.80 10.07 9.73
C LEU A 270 -27.37 10.20 11.20
#